data_AF-A0A9C6DZ04-F1
#
_entry.id   AF-A0A9C6DZ04-F1
#
_cell.length_a   1.000
_cell.length_b   1.000
_cell.length_c   1.000
_cell.angle_alpha   90.00
_cell.angle_beta   90.00
_cell.angle_gamma   90.00
#
_symmetry.space_group_name_H-M   'P 1'
#
loop_
_entity.id
_entity.type
_entity.pdbx_description
1 polymer ?
#
loop_
_entity_poly.entity_id
_entity_poly.type
_entity_poly.pdbx_seq_one_letter_code
_entity_poly.pdbx_strand_id
1 'polypeptide(L)'
;MPLGITIVLIAAWARLTLGADVATEIANTTPGNTKVALEDYLESHRRQFAAHLDDYNNRIDALHKLFEKNLETIEIQKQLLLDRIRQAEERLFPLELLNEQSKKCVSKYRNDMPNSARTQDDISECLDVAKYQLRVIGTEPRELLKTLNNYYANNFEKSISNCLAEVNTPYTCIEEQIFNANEFTVDHNLKFDEQMDNSEHYARAHIKAALNCSFVIDFQAVMAIAEIKLNIDLCMKSNDNYCMCKQGHTCNNLQRVPLSDLNSENITITNSLYGTSNTCLLLTASSEKGDMTSTESPPKS
;
A
#
# COMPACT_ATOMS: atom_id res chain seq x y z
N MET A 1 -13.07 -18.93 5.29
CA MET A 1 -11.64 -18.60 5.03
C MET A 1 -11.50 -18.01 3.63
N PRO A 2 -11.14 -16.74 3.44
CA PRO A 2 -10.60 -16.31 2.16
C PRO A 2 -9.08 -16.31 2.24
N LEU A 3 -8.45 -17.09 1.37
CA LEU A 3 -7.05 -16.94 1.03
C LEU A 3 -6.87 -15.54 0.41
N GLY A 4 -6.38 -14.61 1.23
CA GLY A 4 -5.87 -13.34 0.75
C GLY A 4 -4.68 -13.62 -0.16
N ILE A 5 -4.83 -13.31 -1.44
CA ILE A 5 -3.74 -13.35 -2.40
C ILE A 5 -2.83 -12.17 -2.06
N THR A 6 -1.82 -12.43 -1.23
CA THR A 6 -0.69 -11.54 -1.04
C THR A 6 0.14 -11.57 -2.32
N ILE A 7 -0.10 -10.61 -3.22
CA ILE A 7 0.84 -10.35 -4.32
C ILE A 7 2.06 -9.68 -3.69
N VAL A 8 2.97 -10.49 -3.15
CA VAL A 8 4.32 -10.04 -2.83
C VAL A 8 5.06 -9.97 -4.17
N LEU A 9 5.03 -8.80 -4.79
CA LEU A 9 5.96 -8.47 -5.88
C LEU A 9 7.36 -8.37 -5.27
N ILE A 10 8.06 -9.51 -5.21
CA ILE A 10 9.49 -9.55 -4.95
C ILE A 10 10.16 -9.02 -6.21
N ALA A 11 10.42 -7.71 -6.26
CA ALA A 11 11.38 -7.16 -7.20
C ALA A 11 12.77 -7.67 -6.78
N ALA A 12 13.19 -8.78 -7.36
CA ALA A 12 14.58 -9.20 -7.30
C ALA A 12 15.41 -8.16 -8.07
N TRP A 13 16.01 -7.22 -7.36
CA TRP A 13 17.03 -6.36 -7.92
C TRP A 13 18.25 -7.23 -8.22
N ALA A 14 18.42 -7.58 -9.49
CA ALA A 14 19.67 -8.12 -9.97
C ALA A 14 20.74 -7.03 -9.75
N ARG A 15 21.54 -7.17 -8.68
CA ARG A 15 22.77 -6.41 -8.53
C ARG A 15 23.68 -6.83 -9.66
N LEU A 16 23.73 -6.04 -10.73
CA LEU A 16 24.80 -6.08 -11.71
C LEU A 16 26.04 -5.53 -11.01
N THR A 17 26.73 -6.39 -10.27
CA THR A 17 28.12 -6.14 -9.88
C THR A 17 28.94 -6.20 -11.16
N LEU A 18 29.07 -5.08 -11.86
CA LEU A 18 30.17 -4.85 -12.79
C LEU A 18 31.45 -4.59 -11.97
N GLY A 19 31.80 -5.54 -11.12
CA GLY A 19 33.15 -5.73 -10.63
C GLY A 19 33.90 -6.53 -11.67
N ALA A 20 34.26 -5.89 -12.78
CA ALA A 20 35.33 -6.41 -13.59
C ALA A 20 36.62 -5.88 -12.94
N ASP A 21 37.15 -6.65 -11.99
CA ASP A 21 38.56 -6.57 -11.62
C ASP A 21 39.37 -6.92 -12.87
N VAL A 22 39.62 -5.92 -13.71
CA VAL A 22 40.62 -6.02 -14.77
C VAL A 22 41.92 -5.51 -14.17
N ALA A 23 42.56 -6.39 -13.40
CA ALA A 23 44.00 -6.28 -13.17
C ALA A 23 44.69 -6.58 -14.52
N THR A 24 44.76 -5.60 -15.41
CA THR A 24 45.69 -5.64 -16.53
C THR A 24 47.03 -5.13 -16.06
N GLU A 25 47.94 -6.04 -15.74
CA GLU A 25 49.36 -5.80 -15.93
C GLU A 25 49.57 -5.46 -17.41
N ILE A 26 49.76 -4.17 -17.73
CA ILE A 26 50.25 -3.78 -19.05
C ILE A 26 51.76 -3.65 -18.95
N ALA A 27 52.41 -4.70 -19.42
CA ALA A 27 53.85 -4.84 -19.47
C ALA A 27 54.52 -3.65 -20.17
N ASN A 28 55.55 -3.11 -19.51
CA ASN A 28 56.66 -2.48 -20.21
C ASN A 28 57.15 -3.44 -21.31
N THR A 29 56.95 -3.05 -22.57
CA THR A 29 57.63 -3.58 -23.77
C THR A 29 57.72 -5.10 -23.90
N THR A 30 56.79 -5.73 -24.63
CA THR A 30 57.04 -7.03 -25.28
C THR A 30 56.34 -7.11 -26.64
N PRO A 31 56.95 -7.67 -27.70
CA PRO A 31 56.45 -7.60 -29.07
C PRO A 31 55.28 -8.58 -29.26
N GLY A 32 54.07 -8.06 -29.10
CA GLY A 32 52.80 -8.74 -29.35
C GLY A 32 51.63 -7.74 -29.29
N ASN A 33 51.89 -6.52 -29.76
CA ASN A 33 51.15 -5.29 -29.47
C ASN A 33 49.70 -5.30 -30.03
N THR A 34 48.71 -5.61 -29.20
CA THR A 34 47.45 -4.85 -29.26
C THR A 34 47.66 -3.55 -28.48
N LYS A 35 48.24 -2.55 -29.14
CA LYS A 35 48.28 -1.17 -28.61
C LYS A 35 46.84 -0.64 -28.63
N VAL A 36 46.15 -0.71 -27.49
CA VAL A 36 44.94 0.09 -27.29
C VAL A 36 45.39 1.55 -27.35
N ALA A 37 44.78 2.36 -28.21
CA ALA A 37 45.11 3.77 -28.26
C ALA A 37 44.71 4.41 -26.92
N LEU A 38 45.52 5.32 -26.39
CA LEU A 38 45.22 6.04 -25.15
C LEU A 38 43.83 6.67 -25.17
N GLU A 39 43.41 7.15 -26.33
CA GLU A 39 42.07 7.71 -26.57
C GLU A 39 40.97 6.65 -26.34
N ASP A 40 41.12 5.44 -26.88
CA ASP A 40 40.16 4.36 -26.71
C ASP A 40 40.07 3.92 -25.24
N TYR A 41 41.21 3.92 -24.54
CA TYR A 41 41.27 3.63 -23.10
C TYR A 41 40.49 4.67 -22.29
N LEU A 42 40.75 5.95 -22.53
CA LEU A 42 40.08 7.05 -21.85
C LEU A 42 38.57 7.09 -22.14
N GLU A 43 38.20 6.88 -23.40
CA GLU A 43 36.81 6.81 -23.85
C GLU A 43 36.06 5.64 -23.19
N SER A 44 36.72 4.50 -22.98
CA SER A 44 36.13 3.37 -22.24
C SER A 44 35.73 3.77 -20.80
N HIS A 45 36.60 4.51 -20.09
CA HIS A 45 36.32 4.97 -18.72
C HIS A 45 35.23 6.04 -18.69
N ARG A 46 35.21 6.96 -19.65
CA ARG A 46 34.11 7.94 -19.80
C ARG A 46 32.76 7.25 -19.97
N ARG A 47 32.70 6.17 -20.77
CA ARG A 47 31.48 5.37 -20.93
C ARG A 47 31.09 4.66 -19.64
N GLN A 48 32.05 4.16 -18.88
CA GLN A 48 31.78 3.57 -17.58
C GLN A 48 31.17 4.60 -16.60
N PHE A 49 31.73 5.81 -16.54
CA PHE A 49 31.20 6.90 -15.73
C PHE A 49 29.80 7.33 -16.15
N ALA A 50 29.54 7.42 -17.46
CA ALA A 50 28.19 7.67 -17.96
C ALA A 50 27.21 6.56 -17.53
N ALA A 51 27.62 5.30 -17.61
CA ALA A 51 26.80 4.18 -17.16
C ALA A 51 26.46 4.24 -15.66
N HIS A 52 27.38 4.71 -14.81
CA HIS A 52 27.10 4.92 -13.40
C HIS A 52 26.04 6.01 -13.16
N LEU A 53 26.10 7.12 -13.91
CA LEU A 53 25.08 8.17 -13.84
C LEU A 53 23.71 7.68 -14.30
N ASP A 54 23.68 6.88 -15.38
CA ASP A 54 22.46 6.27 -15.88
C ASP A 54 21.85 5.29 -14.88
N ASP A 55 22.67 4.44 -14.23
CA ASP A 55 22.21 3.55 -13.18
C ASP A 55 21.52 4.32 -12.04
N TYR A 56 22.16 5.39 -11.54
CA TYR A 56 21.60 6.22 -10.48
C TYR A 56 20.25 6.82 -10.88
N ASN A 57 20.18 7.43 -12.06
CA ASN A 57 18.93 7.99 -12.60
C ASN A 57 17.84 6.93 -12.70
N ASN A 58 18.15 5.77 -13.28
CA ASN A 58 17.20 4.68 -13.46
C ASN A 58 16.67 4.17 -12.13
N ARG A 59 17.51 4.07 -11.10
CA ARG A 59 17.11 3.62 -9.76
C ARG A 59 16.18 4.62 -9.07
N ILE A 60 16.47 5.92 -9.18
CA ILE A 60 15.60 6.97 -8.63
C ILE A 60 14.24 6.97 -9.36
N ASP A 61 14.25 6.91 -10.69
CA ASP A 61 13.02 6.93 -11.48
C ASP A 61 12.18 5.66 -11.28
N ALA A 62 12.83 4.51 -11.08
CA ALA A 62 12.15 3.27 -10.70
C ALA A 62 11.44 3.40 -9.34
N LEU A 63 12.07 4.05 -8.36
CA LEU A 63 11.46 4.32 -7.06
C LEU A 63 10.21 5.22 -7.20
N HIS A 64 10.30 6.30 -7.98
CA HIS A 64 9.15 7.17 -8.24
C HIS A 64 8.00 6.44 -8.93
N LYS A 65 8.29 5.69 -10.00
CA LYS A 65 7.28 4.90 -10.72
C LYS A 65 6.62 3.85 -9.82
N LEU A 66 7.41 3.19 -8.96
CA LEU A 66 6.87 2.22 -8.02
C LEU A 66 5.91 2.90 -7.03
N PHE A 67 6.27 4.07 -6.52
CA PHE A 67 5.42 4.83 -5.60
C PHE A 67 4.10 5.25 -6.28
N GLU A 68 4.18 5.84 -7.48
CA GLU A 68 3.00 6.25 -8.26
C GLU A 68 2.05 5.07 -8.52
N LYS A 69 2.59 3.92 -8.96
CA LYS A 69 1.79 2.72 -9.24
C LYS A 69 1.07 2.18 -8.01
N ASN A 70 1.69 2.26 -6.83
CA ASN A 70 1.03 1.87 -5.59
C ASN A 70 -0.14 2.81 -5.25
N LEU A 71 0.01 4.11 -5.48
CA LEU A 71 -1.08 5.07 -5.29
C LEU A 71 -2.20 4.89 -6.32
N GLU A 72 -1.86 4.56 -7.57
CA GLU A 72 -2.86 4.21 -8.60
C GLU A 72 -3.71 2.99 -8.19
N THR A 73 -3.11 2.02 -7.50
CA THR A 73 -3.87 0.85 -7.00
C THR A 73 -4.97 1.27 -6.01
N ILE A 74 -4.68 2.23 -5.13
CA ILE A 74 -5.67 2.78 -4.20
C ILE A 74 -6.76 3.54 -4.96
N GLU A 75 -6.39 4.27 -6.01
CA GLU A 75 -7.34 4.99 -6.88
C GLU A 75 -8.30 4.02 -7.59
N ILE A 76 -7.81 2.86 -8.04
CA ILE A 76 -8.65 1.80 -8.61
C ILE A 76 -9.60 1.25 -7.54
N GLN A 77 -9.11 0.98 -6.33
CA GLN A 77 -9.94 0.50 -5.22
C GLN A 77 -11.04 1.50 -4.85
N LYS A 78 -10.74 2.80 -4.87
CA LYS A 78 -11.73 3.87 -4.71
C LYS A 78 -12.85 3.73 -5.73
N GLN A 79 -12.54 3.62 -7.03
CA GLN A 79 -13.56 3.50 -8.07
C GLN A 79 -14.43 2.25 -7.89
N LEU A 80 -13.82 1.11 -7.55
CA LEU A 80 -14.56 -0.13 -7.28
C LEU A 80 -15.53 0.01 -6.10
N LEU A 81 -15.14 0.71 -5.05
CA LEU A 81 -16.00 0.98 -3.90
C LEU A 81 -17.17 1.91 -4.28
N LEU A 82 -16.89 2.99 -5.03
CA LEU A 82 -17.92 3.92 -5.50
C LEU A 82 -18.98 3.22 -6.37
N ASP A 83 -18.54 2.35 -7.29
CA ASP A 83 -19.43 1.51 -8.08
C ASP A 83 -20.27 0.58 -7.19
N ARG A 84 -19.67 0.00 -6.15
CA ARG A 84 -20.37 -0.88 -5.22
C ARG A 84 -21.43 -0.14 -4.39
N ILE A 85 -21.13 1.08 -3.94
CA ILE A 85 -22.10 1.97 -3.27
C ILE A 85 -23.27 2.25 -4.20
N ARG A 86 -22.98 2.71 -5.42
CA ARG A 86 -24.00 3.01 -6.43
C ARG A 86 -24.88 1.80 -6.74
N GLN A 87 -24.28 0.63 -6.97
CA GLN A 87 -25.03 -0.61 -7.21
C GLN A 87 -25.88 -1.01 -6.00
N ALA A 88 -25.43 -0.74 -4.78
CA ALA A 88 -26.22 -1.00 -3.58
C ALA A 88 -27.45 -0.09 -3.51
N GLU A 89 -27.29 1.20 -3.81
CA GLU A 89 -28.39 2.17 -3.90
C GLU A 89 -29.38 1.81 -5.02
N GLU A 90 -28.88 1.48 -6.21
CA GLU A 90 -29.71 1.13 -7.37
C GLU A 90 -30.58 -0.11 -7.11
N ARG A 91 -30.09 -1.06 -6.31
CA ARG A 91 -30.85 -2.25 -5.89
C ARG A 91 -31.99 -1.95 -4.91
N LEU A 92 -32.01 -0.78 -4.29
CA LEU A 92 -33.10 -0.39 -3.39
C LEU A 92 -34.38 0.00 -4.14
N PHE A 93 -34.26 0.58 -5.35
CA PHE A 93 -35.44 1.06 -6.09
C PHE A 93 -36.46 -0.04 -6.41
N PRO A 94 -36.07 -1.23 -6.93
CA PRO A 94 -37.04 -2.30 -7.18
C PRO A 94 -37.70 -2.80 -5.89
N LEU A 95 -36.98 -2.79 -4.76
CA LEU A 95 -37.53 -3.20 -3.47
C LEU A 95 -38.64 -2.24 -2.99
N GLU A 96 -38.51 -0.94 -3.25
CA GLU A 96 -39.55 0.05 -2.92
C GLU A 96 -40.86 -0.17 -3.69
N LEU A 97 -40.81 -0.87 -4.84
CA LEU A 97 -41.97 -1.09 -5.72
C LEU A 97 -42.73 -2.39 -5.42
N LEU A 98 -42.20 -3.28 -4.58
CA LEU A 98 -42.81 -4.60 -4.33
C LEU A 98 -44.14 -4.48 -3.58
N ASN A 99 -44.17 -3.74 -2.47
CA ASN A 99 -45.38 -3.45 -1.68
C ASN A 99 -45.14 -2.31 -0.67
N GLU A 100 -46.19 -1.90 0.05
CA GLU A 100 -46.08 -0.82 1.04
C GLU A 100 -45.16 -1.14 2.22
N GLN A 101 -45.02 -2.42 2.59
CA GLN A 101 -44.11 -2.83 3.66
C GLN A 101 -42.65 -2.69 3.22
N SER A 102 -42.31 -3.15 2.01
CA SER A 102 -40.96 -3.03 1.46
C SER A 102 -40.56 -1.57 1.25
N LYS A 103 -41.49 -0.72 0.77
CA LYS A 103 -41.30 0.73 0.68
C LYS A 103 -40.96 1.37 2.03
N LYS A 104 -41.70 1.03 3.10
CA LYS A 104 -41.42 1.50 4.47
C LYS A 104 -40.05 1.05 4.96
N CYS A 105 -39.70 -0.23 4.74
CA CYS A 105 -38.42 -0.79 5.16
C CYS A 105 -37.23 -0.13 4.46
N VAL A 106 -37.29 0.02 3.14
CA VAL A 106 -36.22 0.71 2.39
C VAL A 106 -36.12 2.18 2.84
N SER A 107 -37.23 2.91 2.91
CA SER A 107 -37.25 4.31 3.32
C SER A 107 -36.64 4.53 4.72
N LYS A 108 -36.77 3.55 5.61
CA LYS A 108 -36.22 3.61 6.97
C LYS A 108 -34.69 3.55 7.00
N TYR A 109 -34.07 2.73 6.16
CA TYR A 109 -32.61 2.46 6.20
C TYR A 109 -31.81 3.10 5.06
N ARG A 110 -32.49 3.70 4.07
CA ARG A 110 -31.85 4.30 2.89
C ARG A 110 -30.84 5.39 3.23
N ASN A 111 -31.13 6.21 4.24
CA ASN A 111 -30.25 7.31 4.63
C ASN A 111 -28.95 6.85 5.31
N ASP A 112 -28.88 5.58 5.74
CA ASP A 112 -27.68 5.00 6.34
C ASP A 112 -26.69 4.53 5.25
N MET A 113 -27.11 4.49 3.97
CA MET A 113 -26.25 4.06 2.87
C MET A 113 -25.04 5.00 2.75
N PRO A 114 -23.83 4.46 2.58
CA PRO A 114 -22.65 5.29 2.37
C PRO A 114 -22.85 6.25 1.20
N ASN A 115 -22.47 7.51 1.39
CA ASN A 115 -22.56 8.52 0.35
C ASN A 115 -21.33 8.45 -0.56
N SER A 116 -21.55 8.23 -1.87
CA SER A 116 -20.45 8.10 -2.83
C SER A 116 -19.54 9.33 -2.90
N ALA A 117 -20.09 10.55 -2.86
CA ALA A 117 -19.29 11.77 -2.94
C ALA A 117 -18.40 11.91 -1.70
N ARG A 118 -18.95 11.68 -0.51
CA ARG A 118 -18.18 11.72 0.73
C ARG A 118 -17.09 10.64 0.75
N THR A 119 -17.41 9.41 0.38
CA THR A 119 -16.42 8.32 0.28
C THR A 119 -15.31 8.65 -0.72
N GLN A 120 -15.65 9.31 -1.84
CA GLN A 120 -14.67 9.76 -2.82
C GLN A 120 -13.71 10.80 -2.20
N ASP A 121 -14.25 11.79 -1.49
CA ASP A 121 -13.47 12.85 -0.85
C ASP A 121 -12.55 12.26 0.23
N ASP A 122 -13.09 11.41 1.11
CA ASP A 122 -12.35 10.79 2.21
C ASP A 122 -11.15 9.95 1.69
N ILE A 123 -11.33 9.15 0.63
CA ILE A 123 -10.21 8.36 0.05
C ILE A 123 -9.23 9.27 -0.71
N SER A 124 -9.72 10.34 -1.35
CA SER A 124 -8.84 11.29 -2.04
C SER A 124 -7.95 12.05 -1.06
N GLU A 125 -8.46 12.39 0.12
CA GLU A 125 -7.65 12.97 1.21
C GLU A 125 -6.54 12.01 1.67
N CYS A 126 -6.83 10.71 1.83
CA CYS A 126 -5.81 9.70 2.14
C CYS A 126 -4.67 9.67 1.09
N LEU A 127 -5.00 9.91 -0.17
CA LEU A 127 -4.05 9.89 -1.29
C LEU A 127 -3.23 11.17 -1.39
N ASP A 128 -3.82 12.33 -1.13
CA ASP A 128 -3.17 13.62 -1.32
C ASP A 128 -1.94 13.80 -0.43
N VAL A 129 -2.00 13.30 0.80
CA VAL A 129 -0.85 13.28 1.72
C VAL A 129 0.31 12.49 1.13
N ALA A 130 0.05 11.31 0.57
CA ALA A 130 1.10 10.48 -0.04
C ALA A 130 1.60 11.08 -1.37
N LYS A 131 0.71 11.60 -2.22
CA LYS A 131 1.09 12.27 -3.48
C LYS A 131 2.01 13.46 -3.25
N TYR A 132 1.79 14.21 -2.18
CA TYR A 132 2.67 15.32 -1.83
C TYR A 132 4.13 14.86 -1.61
N GLN A 133 4.33 13.66 -1.05
CA GLN A 133 5.66 13.13 -0.73
C GLN A 133 6.48 12.74 -1.95
N LEU A 134 5.87 12.59 -3.14
CA LEU A 134 6.62 12.37 -4.40
C LEU A 134 7.66 13.46 -4.65
N ARG A 135 7.43 14.68 -4.15
CA ARG A 135 8.36 15.80 -4.29
C ARG A 135 9.62 15.65 -3.44
N VAL A 136 9.55 14.85 -2.39
CA VAL A 136 10.62 14.72 -1.39
C VAL A 136 11.37 13.42 -1.57
N ILE A 137 10.66 12.34 -1.91
CA ILE A 137 11.26 11.02 -2.19
C ILE A 137 12.35 11.15 -3.26
N GLY A 138 13.55 10.65 -2.96
CA GLY A 138 14.66 10.65 -3.91
C GLY A 138 15.41 11.99 -4.04
N THR A 139 15.12 12.99 -3.20
CA THR A 139 15.84 14.27 -3.23
C THR A 139 17.33 14.10 -2.91
N GLU A 140 17.67 13.39 -1.83
CA GLU A 140 19.06 13.16 -1.43
C GLU A 140 19.82 12.32 -2.47
N PRO A 141 19.28 11.20 -3.00
CA PRO A 141 19.86 10.50 -4.14
C PRO A 141 20.10 11.39 -5.38
N ARG A 142 19.18 12.30 -5.72
CA ARG A 142 19.35 13.23 -6.86
C ARG A 142 20.50 14.22 -6.63
N GLU A 143 20.69 14.70 -5.41
CA GLU A 143 21.85 15.57 -5.08
C GLU A 143 23.18 14.80 -5.15
N LEU A 144 23.20 13.52 -4.76
CA LEU A 144 24.38 12.67 -4.93
C LEU A 144 24.72 12.44 -6.41
N LEU A 145 23.72 12.14 -7.24
CA LEU A 145 23.88 12.05 -8.69
C LEU A 145 24.48 13.34 -9.27
N LYS A 146 23.94 14.51 -8.89
CA LYS A 146 24.43 15.81 -9.35
C LYS A 146 25.88 16.05 -8.94
N THR A 147 26.24 15.65 -7.72
CA THR A 147 27.61 15.73 -7.21
C THR A 147 28.56 14.84 -8.02
N LEU A 148 28.16 13.60 -8.31
CA LEU A 148 28.95 12.66 -9.10
C LEU A 148 29.13 13.15 -10.55
N ASN A 149 28.05 13.62 -11.18
CA ASN A 149 28.10 14.18 -12.52
C ASN A 149 29.03 15.40 -12.59
N ASN A 150 28.94 16.30 -11.60
CA ASN A 150 29.83 17.45 -11.52
C ASN A 150 31.29 17.05 -11.33
N TYR A 151 31.57 16.00 -10.56
CA TYR A 151 32.92 15.48 -10.40
C TYR A 151 33.47 14.96 -11.74
N TYR A 152 32.72 14.12 -12.45
CA TYR A 152 33.16 13.62 -13.76
C TYR A 152 33.35 14.76 -14.77
N ALA A 153 32.36 15.63 -14.91
CA ALA A 153 32.37 16.68 -15.93
C ALA A 153 33.42 17.77 -15.69
N ASN A 154 33.77 18.07 -14.43
CA ASN A 154 34.64 19.20 -14.10
C ASN A 154 35.97 18.78 -13.52
N ASN A 155 36.01 17.81 -12.59
CA ASN A 155 37.24 17.45 -11.90
C ASN A 155 38.03 16.46 -12.75
N PHE A 156 37.40 15.34 -13.13
CA PHE A 156 38.05 14.31 -13.93
C PHE A 156 38.50 14.84 -15.29
N GLU A 157 37.60 15.46 -16.07
CA GLU A 157 37.96 15.98 -17.40
C GLU A 157 39.06 17.06 -17.37
N LYS A 158 39.05 17.92 -16.34
CA LYS A 158 40.10 18.93 -16.17
C LYS A 158 41.44 18.29 -15.81
N SER A 159 41.46 17.30 -14.91
CA SER A 159 42.67 16.58 -14.54
C SER A 159 43.27 15.82 -15.74
N ILE A 160 42.43 15.17 -16.54
CA ILE A 160 42.86 14.51 -17.77
C ILE A 160 43.44 15.52 -18.77
N SER A 161 42.76 16.66 -18.98
CA SER A 161 43.26 17.72 -19.86
C SER A 161 44.62 18.26 -19.41
N ASN A 162 44.86 18.35 -18.11
CA ASN A 162 46.16 18.76 -17.56
C ASN A 162 47.25 17.73 -17.85
N CYS A 163 46.98 16.42 -17.64
CA CYS A 163 47.94 15.36 -18.00
C CYS A 163 48.31 15.42 -19.50
N LEU A 164 47.31 15.63 -20.37
CA LEU A 164 47.51 15.68 -21.83
C LEU A 164 48.27 16.94 -22.30
N ALA A 165 48.30 18.01 -21.49
CA ALA A 165 49.02 19.24 -21.81
C ALA A 165 50.53 19.13 -21.53
N GLU A 166 50.97 18.10 -20.79
CA GLU A 166 52.39 17.89 -20.50
C GLU A 166 53.15 17.32 -21.72
N VAL A 167 54.33 17.88 -22.00
CA VAL A 167 55.19 17.37 -23.07
C VAL A 167 55.70 15.98 -22.69
N ASN A 168 55.32 14.96 -23.46
CA ASN A 168 55.49 13.53 -23.14
C ASN A 168 54.66 13.05 -21.95
N THR A 169 53.33 13.29 -21.98
CA THR A 169 52.37 12.79 -20.99
C THR A 169 52.73 11.39 -20.47
N PRO A 170 53.15 11.26 -19.21
CA PRO A 170 53.36 9.96 -18.61
C PRO A 170 52.01 9.23 -18.56
N TYR A 171 51.95 8.01 -19.10
CA TYR A 171 50.76 7.16 -19.03
C TYR A 171 50.26 7.00 -17.58
N THR A 172 51.20 7.00 -16.63
CA THR A 172 50.95 6.96 -15.18
C THR A 172 50.12 8.14 -14.66
N CYS A 173 50.19 9.33 -15.28
CA CYS A 173 49.35 10.48 -14.90
C CYS A 173 47.87 10.17 -15.15
N ILE A 174 47.56 9.61 -16.32
CA ILE A 174 46.20 9.29 -16.73
C ILE A 174 45.65 8.12 -15.91
N GLU A 175 46.46 7.09 -15.66
CA GLU A 175 46.07 5.97 -14.79
C GLU A 175 45.73 6.45 -13.37
N GLU A 176 46.52 7.37 -12.80
CA GLU A 176 46.25 7.94 -11.48
C GLU A 176 44.93 8.71 -11.44
N GLN A 177 44.63 9.52 -12.46
CA GLN A 177 43.36 10.26 -12.51
C GLN A 177 42.15 9.33 -12.65
N ILE A 178 42.28 8.26 -13.43
CA ILE A 178 41.24 7.23 -13.56
C ILE A 178 41.07 6.48 -12.23
N PHE A 179 42.16 6.10 -11.58
CA PHE A 179 42.12 5.45 -10.27
C PHE A 179 41.37 6.32 -9.24
N ASN A 180 41.72 7.60 -9.14
CA ASN A 180 41.08 8.55 -8.23
C ASN A 180 39.58 8.72 -8.55
N ALA A 181 39.20 8.75 -9.83
CA ALA A 181 37.80 8.85 -10.23
C ALA A 181 37.02 7.58 -9.89
N ASN A 182 37.62 6.40 -10.07
CA ASN A 182 37.01 5.14 -9.67
C ASN A 182 36.85 5.04 -8.14
N GLU A 183 37.86 5.45 -7.37
CA GLU A 183 37.78 5.48 -5.90
C GLU A 183 36.66 6.42 -5.43
N PHE A 184 36.58 7.62 -6.00
CA PHE A 184 35.50 8.56 -5.73
C PHE A 184 34.14 7.95 -6.05
N THR A 185 34.01 7.28 -7.19
CA THR A 185 32.76 6.62 -7.63
C THR A 185 32.32 5.54 -6.65
N VAL A 186 33.25 4.72 -6.17
CA VAL A 186 32.95 3.63 -5.22
C VAL A 186 32.47 4.18 -3.89
N ASP A 187 33.14 5.19 -3.32
CA ASP A 187 32.69 5.85 -2.08
C ASP A 187 31.31 6.50 -2.26
N HIS A 188 31.07 7.12 -3.42
CA HIS A 188 29.79 7.75 -3.72
C HIS A 188 28.66 6.73 -3.91
N ASN A 189 28.95 5.56 -4.50
CA ASN A 189 27.99 4.45 -4.65
C ASN A 189 27.47 3.97 -3.30
N LEU A 190 28.34 3.84 -2.30
CA LEU A 190 27.93 3.41 -0.96
C LEU A 190 26.94 4.40 -0.33
N LYS A 191 27.23 5.70 -0.45
CA LYS A 191 26.34 6.76 0.05
C LYS A 191 25.03 6.81 -0.73
N PHE A 192 25.09 6.64 -2.04
CA PHE A 192 23.90 6.61 -2.89
C PHE A 192 22.98 5.45 -2.52
N ASP A 193 23.54 4.25 -2.33
CA ASP A 193 22.79 3.07 -1.91
C ASP A 193 22.08 3.30 -0.57
N GLU A 194 22.77 3.85 0.41
CA GLU A 194 22.18 4.20 1.71
C GLU A 194 21.02 5.20 1.58
N GLN A 195 21.19 6.26 0.78
CA GLN A 195 20.13 7.25 0.58
C GLN A 195 18.95 6.72 -0.25
N MET A 196 19.21 5.79 -1.18
CA MET A 196 18.17 5.08 -1.91
C MET A 196 17.36 4.17 -0.97
N ASP A 197 18.01 3.42 -0.08
CA ASP A 197 17.34 2.57 0.90
C ASP A 197 16.48 3.40 1.86
N ASN A 198 16.99 4.54 2.33
CA ASN A 198 16.24 5.49 3.16
C ASN A 198 15.02 6.05 2.42
N SER A 199 15.19 6.45 1.16
CA SER A 199 14.11 6.96 0.31
C SER A 199 13.05 5.89 0.06
N GLU A 200 13.45 4.64 -0.17
CA GLU A 200 12.54 3.51 -0.34
C GLU A 200 11.76 3.23 0.95
N HIS A 201 12.42 3.25 2.11
CA HIS A 201 11.74 3.08 3.39
C HIS A 201 10.70 4.18 3.63
N TYR A 202 11.07 5.43 3.36
CA TYR A 202 10.19 6.58 3.47
C TYR A 202 8.97 6.46 2.54
N ALA A 203 9.21 6.10 1.28
CA ALA A 203 8.18 5.83 0.29
C ALA A 203 7.20 4.73 0.76
N ARG A 204 7.72 3.60 1.23
CA ARG A 204 6.91 2.49 1.76
C ARG A 204 6.05 2.89 2.95
N ALA A 205 6.58 3.70 3.86
CA ALA A 205 5.82 4.17 5.02
C ALA A 205 4.59 4.99 4.61
N HIS A 206 4.75 5.90 3.64
CA HIS A 206 3.65 6.73 3.14
C HIS A 206 2.64 5.96 2.29
N ILE A 207 3.09 5.02 1.46
CA ILE A 207 2.19 4.10 0.76
C ILE A 207 1.35 3.33 1.77
N LYS A 208 1.97 2.77 2.82
CA LYS A 208 1.27 2.03 3.86
C LYS A 208 0.27 2.90 4.62
N ALA A 209 0.62 4.15 4.91
CA ALA A 209 -0.30 5.09 5.54
C ALA A 209 -1.54 5.36 4.67
N ALA A 210 -1.36 5.62 3.38
CA ALA A 210 -2.46 5.82 2.43
C ALA A 210 -3.34 4.56 2.29
N LEU A 211 -2.72 3.37 2.19
CA LEU A 211 -3.42 2.09 2.15
C LEU A 211 -4.26 1.86 3.42
N ASN A 212 -3.68 2.06 4.60
CA ASN A 212 -4.40 1.88 5.86
C ASN A 212 -5.58 2.87 6.00
N CYS A 213 -5.37 4.13 5.62
CA CYS A 213 -6.41 5.15 5.63
C CYS A 213 -7.58 4.76 4.70
N SER A 214 -7.28 4.44 3.44
CA SER A 214 -8.31 4.02 2.46
C SER A 214 -9.02 2.72 2.86
N PHE A 215 -8.29 1.76 3.45
CA PHE A 215 -8.86 0.49 3.90
C PHE A 215 -9.92 0.67 5.00
N VAL A 216 -9.71 1.60 5.94
CA VAL A 216 -10.70 1.89 6.99
C VAL A 216 -12.01 2.37 6.36
N ILE A 217 -11.93 3.27 5.37
CA ILE A 217 -13.09 3.81 4.66
C ILE A 217 -13.81 2.71 3.87
N ASP A 218 -13.05 1.90 3.11
CA ASP A 218 -13.60 0.77 2.35
C ASP A 218 -14.31 -0.23 3.26
N PHE A 219 -13.66 -0.64 4.35
CA PHE A 219 -14.23 -1.57 5.31
C PHE A 219 -15.53 -1.03 5.92
N GLN A 220 -15.54 0.23 6.36
CA GLN A 220 -16.74 0.85 6.94
C GLN A 220 -17.89 0.92 5.93
N ALA A 221 -17.63 1.35 4.70
CA ALA A 221 -18.64 1.44 3.66
C ALA A 221 -19.20 0.06 3.29
N VAL A 222 -18.35 -0.95 3.13
CA VAL A 222 -18.77 -2.33 2.82
C VAL A 222 -19.62 -2.92 3.94
N MET A 223 -19.24 -2.70 5.20
CA MET A 223 -20.00 -3.16 6.36
C MET A 223 -21.35 -2.47 6.46
N ALA A 224 -21.41 -1.15 6.26
CA ALA A 224 -22.66 -0.39 6.25
C ALA A 224 -23.61 -0.90 5.15
N ILE A 225 -23.12 -1.12 3.93
CA ILE A 225 -23.93 -1.71 2.84
C ILE A 225 -24.52 -3.07 3.25
N ALA A 226 -23.72 -3.93 3.90
CA ALA A 226 -24.16 -5.26 4.32
C ALA A 226 -25.22 -5.18 5.43
N GLU A 227 -25.00 -4.33 6.44
CA GLU A 227 -25.92 -4.11 7.54
C GLU A 227 -27.26 -3.57 7.06
N ILE A 228 -27.26 -2.59 6.15
CA ILE A 228 -28.49 -2.01 5.60
C ILE A 228 -29.28 -3.05 4.83
N LYS A 229 -28.62 -3.85 3.98
CA LYS A 229 -29.29 -4.94 3.25
C LYS A 229 -29.94 -5.94 4.19
N LEU A 230 -29.21 -6.35 5.23
CA LEU A 230 -29.73 -7.25 6.25
C LEU A 230 -30.93 -6.63 6.98
N ASN A 231 -30.84 -5.37 7.39
CA ASN A 231 -31.89 -4.66 8.10
C ASN A 231 -33.17 -4.49 7.25
N ILE A 232 -33.01 -4.20 5.95
CA ILE A 232 -34.13 -4.14 5.00
C ILE A 232 -34.77 -5.53 4.86
N ASP A 233 -33.98 -6.59 4.66
CA ASP A 233 -34.48 -7.96 4.53
C ASP A 233 -35.23 -8.45 5.78
N LEU A 234 -34.69 -8.16 6.97
CA LEU A 234 -35.33 -8.49 8.24
C LEU A 234 -36.64 -7.72 8.43
N CYS A 235 -36.64 -6.43 8.09
CA CYS A 235 -37.85 -5.61 8.15
C CYS A 235 -38.94 -6.10 7.19
N MET A 236 -38.58 -6.53 5.98
CA MET A 236 -39.52 -7.06 4.99
C MET A 236 -40.12 -8.41 5.42
N LYS A 237 -39.34 -9.25 6.11
CA LYS A 237 -39.80 -10.57 6.59
C LYS A 237 -40.69 -10.49 7.82
N SER A 238 -40.64 -9.40 8.58
CA SER A 238 -41.51 -9.21 9.75
C SER A 238 -42.81 -8.54 9.33
N ASN A 239 -43.92 -9.28 9.36
CA ASN A 239 -45.25 -8.68 9.20
C ASN A 239 -45.64 -7.79 10.39
N ASP A 240 -44.94 -7.90 11.51
CA ASP A 240 -44.99 -6.97 12.64
C ASP A 240 -43.81 -7.33 13.57
N ASN A 241 -43.09 -6.33 14.08
CA ASN A 241 -42.17 -6.46 15.22
C ASN A 241 -41.05 -7.52 15.12
N TYR A 242 -40.13 -7.40 14.16
CA TYR A 242 -38.77 -7.93 14.41
C TYR A 242 -38.12 -7.10 15.53
N CYS A 243 -38.25 -7.56 16.77
CA CYS A 243 -37.63 -7.04 18.01
C CYS A 243 -37.27 -5.56 17.99
N MET A 244 -38.21 -4.69 17.65
CA MET A 244 -38.15 -3.33 18.18
C MET A 244 -38.47 -3.51 19.66
N CYS A 245 -37.45 -3.49 20.51
CA CYS A 245 -37.62 -3.16 21.92
C CYS A 245 -38.18 -1.73 21.98
N LYS A 246 -39.45 -1.52 21.59
CA LYS A 246 -40.16 -0.30 21.94
C LYS A 246 -40.15 -0.26 23.46
N GLN A 247 -39.83 0.89 24.04
CA GLN A 247 -39.96 1.09 25.48
C GLN A 247 -41.35 0.59 25.92
N GLY A 248 -41.38 -0.46 26.73
CA GLY A 248 -42.60 -1.13 27.19
C GLY A 248 -42.86 -2.55 26.65
N HIS A 249 -42.12 -3.05 25.66
CA HIS A 249 -42.17 -4.47 25.28
C HIS A 249 -41.03 -5.24 25.98
N THR A 250 -41.36 -6.00 27.02
CA THR A 250 -40.42 -6.92 27.66
C THR A 250 -40.36 -8.23 26.88
N CYS A 251 -39.15 -8.63 26.47
CA CYS A 251 -38.90 -9.99 26.02
C CYS A 251 -39.00 -10.91 27.23
N ASN A 252 -40.17 -11.52 27.44
CA ASN A 252 -40.37 -12.39 28.59
C ASN A 252 -39.64 -13.74 28.43
N ASN A 253 -39.36 -14.13 27.18
CA ASN A 253 -38.66 -15.36 26.86
C ASN A 253 -37.29 -15.03 26.22
N LEU A 254 -36.23 -15.20 26.99
CA LEU A 254 -34.87 -14.88 26.56
C LEU A 254 -34.05 -16.17 26.40
N GLN A 255 -33.53 -16.42 25.20
CA GLN A 255 -32.51 -17.45 25.00
C GLN A 255 -31.16 -16.73 24.81
N ARG A 256 -30.24 -16.98 25.75
CA ARG A 256 -28.86 -16.52 25.63
C ARG A 256 -28.11 -17.49 24.73
N VAL A 257 -27.45 -16.95 23.72
CA VAL A 257 -26.60 -17.70 22.80
C VAL A 257 -25.16 -17.38 23.15
N PRO A 258 -24.42 -18.33 23.75
CA PRO A 258 -23.00 -18.14 24.02
C PRO A 258 -22.21 -18.19 22.71
N LEU A 259 -21.11 -17.45 22.67
CA LEU A 259 -20.21 -17.40 21.50
C LEU A 259 -19.67 -18.77 21.10
N SER A 260 -19.59 -19.73 22.03
CA SER A 260 -19.19 -21.12 21.77
C SER A 260 -20.12 -21.85 20.80
N ASP A 261 -21.38 -21.43 20.70
CA ASP A 261 -22.40 -22.10 19.90
C ASP A 261 -22.45 -21.55 18.47
N LEU A 262 -21.65 -20.52 18.18
CA LEU A 262 -21.50 -19.92 16.86
C LEU A 262 -20.34 -20.57 16.12
N ASN A 263 -20.63 -21.44 15.16
CA ASN A 263 -19.62 -21.94 14.24
C ASN A 263 -19.49 -21.01 13.03
N SER A 264 -18.27 -20.55 12.74
CA SER A 264 -17.96 -19.71 11.57
C SER A 264 -18.25 -20.38 10.22
N GLU A 265 -18.39 -21.71 10.18
CA GLU A 265 -18.71 -22.47 8.98
C GLU A 265 -20.22 -22.70 8.79
N ASN A 266 -21.01 -22.61 9.87
CA ASN A 266 -22.46 -22.78 9.81
C ASN A 266 -23.15 -21.99 10.94
N ILE A 267 -23.67 -20.81 10.62
CA ILE A 267 -24.33 -19.90 11.56
C ILE A 267 -25.81 -20.30 11.72
N THR A 268 -26.05 -21.57 12.06
CA THR A 268 -27.38 -22.05 12.42
C THR A 268 -27.37 -22.51 13.86
N ILE A 269 -28.08 -21.78 14.71
CA ILE A 269 -28.28 -22.13 16.11
C ILE A 269 -29.71 -22.62 16.29
N THR A 270 -29.87 -23.69 17.07
CA THR A 270 -31.19 -24.22 17.42
C THR A 270 -31.92 -23.21 18.29
N ASN A 271 -33.02 -22.65 17.76
CA ASN A 271 -33.91 -21.76 18.50
C ASN A 271 -34.87 -22.60 19.36
N SER A 272 -34.56 -22.73 20.66
CA SER A 272 -35.41 -23.48 21.60
C SER A 272 -36.71 -22.75 21.94
N LEU A 273 -36.81 -21.47 21.56
CA LEU A 273 -37.98 -20.63 21.76
C LEU A 273 -38.90 -20.58 20.53
N TYR A 274 -38.60 -21.36 19.49
CA TYR A 274 -39.41 -21.42 18.27
C TYR A 274 -40.87 -21.78 18.59
N GLY A 275 -41.81 -20.91 18.18
CA GLY A 275 -43.25 -21.08 18.43
C GLY A 275 -43.77 -20.43 19.72
N THR A 276 -42.92 -19.76 20.51
CA THR A 276 -43.35 -18.99 21.68
C THR A 276 -43.43 -17.48 21.37
N SER A 277 -44.37 -16.77 22.00
CA SER A 277 -44.55 -15.33 21.81
C SER A 277 -43.56 -14.51 22.67
N ASN A 278 -43.21 -13.30 22.22
CA ASN A 278 -42.33 -12.35 22.95
C ASN A 278 -40.94 -12.92 23.28
N THR A 279 -40.32 -13.56 22.29
CA THR A 279 -39.02 -14.22 22.42
C THR A 279 -37.89 -13.39 21.86
N CYS A 280 -36.76 -13.34 22.56
CA CYS A 280 -35.56 -12.66 22.11
C CYS A 280 -34.34 -13.58 22.24
N LEU A 281 -33.52 -13.61 21.19
CA LEU A 281 -32.21 -14.26 21.20
C LEU A 281 -31.17 -13.20 21.54
N LEU A 282 -30.46 -13.38 22.64
CA LEU A 282 -29.40 -12.48 23.08
C LEU A 282 -28.05 -13.15 22.91
N LEU A 283 -27.22 -12.59 22.04
CA LEU A 283 -25.82 -13.00 21.89
C LEU A 283 -25.05 -12.50 23.11
N THR A 284 -24.55 -13.41 23.95
CA THR A 284 -23.78 -13.02 25.14
C THR A 284 -22.29 -13.05 24.82
N ALA A 285 -21.71 -11.86 24.72
CA ALA A 285 -20.27 -11.68 24.54
C ALA A 285 -19.55 -11.59 25.90
N SER A 286 -19.59 -12.65 26.72
CA SER A 286 -18.60 -12.82 27.81
C SER A 286 -18.65 -14.19 28.47
N SER A 287 -17.46 -14.70 28.79
CA SER A 287 -17.20 -15.75 29.77
C SER A 287 -17.46 -15.19 31.18
N GLU A 288 -18.72 -15.15 31.61
CA GLU A 288 -19.04 -15.00 33.04
C GLU A 288 -19.62 -16.29 33.57
N LYS A 289 -18.75 -17.08 34.22
CA LYS A 289 -19.16 -17.93 35.34
C LYS A 289 -19.64 -16.98 36.45
N GLY A 290 -20.90 -16.58 36.38
CA GLY A 290 -21.58 -15.81 37.41
C GLY A 290 -22.81 -16.56 37.87
N ASP A 291 -22.63 -17.35 38.93
CA ASP A 291 -23.71 -17.90 39.73
C ASP A 291 -24.56 -16.74 40.27
N MET A 292 -25.83 -16.65 39.90
CA MET A 292 -26.79 -15.78 40.55
C MET A 292 -28.20 -16.33 40.42
N THR A 293 -28.58 -17.12 41.42
CA THR A 293 -29.96 -17.29 41.85
C THR A 293 -30.58 -15.94 42.18
N SER A 294 -31.61 -15.53 41.44
CA SER A 294 -32.63 -14.62 41.97
C SER A 294 -33.94 -14.81 41.22
N THR A 295 -34.78 -15.65 41.82
CA THR A 295 -36.23 -15.50 41.79
C THR A 295 -36.61 -14.06 42.13
N GLU A 296 -37.21 -13.34 41.18
CA GLU A 296 -38.02 -12.16 41.49
C GLU A 296 -39.44 -12.41 40.95
N SER A 297 -40.35 -12.61 41.89
CA SER A 297 -41.79 -12.73 41.62
C SER A 297 -42.34 -11.37 41.18
N PRO A 298 -43.36 -11.33 40.31
CA PRO A 298 -43.96 -10.06 39.89
C PRO A 298 -44.77 -9.42 41.04
N PRO A 299 -44.82 -8.09 41.14
CA PRO A 299 -45.70 -7.43 42.11
C PRO A 299 -47.17 -7.67 41.71
N LYS A 300 -47.98 -8.09 42.69
CA LYS A 300 -49.43 -8.18 42.54
C LYS A 300 -50.05 -6.78 42.61
N SER A 301 -50.90 -6.52 41.61
CA SER A 301 -52.05 -5.59 41.53
C SER A 301 -51.87 -4.18 42.08
#